data_AF-A0A9P0PFB7-F1
#
_entry.id   AF-A0A9P0PFB7-F1
#
_cell.length_a   1.000
_cell.length_b   1.000
_cell.length_c   1.000
_cell.angle_alpha   90.00
_cell.angle_beta   90.00
_cell.angle_gamma   90.00
#
_symmetry.space_group_name_H-M   'P 1'
#
loop_
_entity.id
_entity.type
_entity.pdbx_description
1 polymer ?
#
loop_
_entity_poly.entity_id
_entity_poly.type
_entity_poly.pdbx_seq_one_letter_code
_entity_poly.pdbx_strand_id
1 'polypeptide(L)'
;MNSFNNALILVNLYYMLLYCTVRCTSMSDHKAWEMLPSGDCGIGRKPVRITNGKEADLGQFPWIARLGYEDGQAIKFKCGGTLLNKWYVITAAHCLKENEEKLKVIRLGENVENEELCDKAACSLPVQDIPVASIMIHAEYNTITSKNDIGLIALRKSANYTGNFFMLQLPRRPRLRDPPGGTSAFDSQRPSTTYGQSQHP
;
A
#
# COMPACT_ATOMS: atom_id res chain seq x y z
N MET A 1 -9.97 -60.50 -2.87
CA MET A 1 -10.28 -59.19 -2.26
C MET A 1 -9.04 -58.32 -2.44
N ASN A 2 -9.07 -57.27 -3.28
CA ASN A 2 -8.10 -56.12 -3.36
C ASN A 2 -8.09 -55.48 -4.77
N SER A 3 -9.24 -55.08 -5.29
CA SER A 3 -9.32 -54.28 -6.52
C SER A 3 -10.27 -53.08 -6.36
N PHE A 4 -11.32 -53.22 -5.54
CA PHE A 4 -12.30 -52.16 -5.30
C PHE A 4 -11.80 -50.99 -4.41
N ASN A 5 -10.80 -51.20 -3.53
CA ASN A 5 -10.32 -50.14 -2.63
C ASN A 5 -9.40 -49.12 -3.32
N ASN A 6 -8.69 -49.51 -4.38
CA ASN A 6 -7.80 -48.58 -5.11
C ASN A 6 -8.57 -47.62 -6.01
N ALA A 7 -9.73 -48.05 -6.55
CA ALA A 7 -10.59 -47.20 -7.36
C ALA A 7 -11.21 -46.06 -6.53
N LEU A 8 -11.62 -46.33 -5.29
CA LEU A 8 -12.18 -45.29 -4.41
C LEU A 8 -11.14 -44.25 -4.01
N ILE A 9 -9.89 -44.68 -3.77
CA ILE A 9 -8.79 -43.78 -3.43
C ILE A 9 -8.45 -42.88 -4.62
N LEU A 10 -8.40 -43.44 -5.83
CA LEU A 10 -8.15 -42.66 -7.06
C LEU A 10 -9.28 -41.68 -7.38
N VAL A 11 -10.55 -42.06 -7.16
CA VAL A 11 -11.69 -41.15 -7.32
C VAL A 11 -11.63 -40.03 -6.28
N ASN A 12 -11.32 -40.31 -5.02
CA ASN A 12 -11.19 -39.28 -3.99
C ASN A 12 -9.98 -38.36 -4.21
N LEU A 13 -8.84 -38.88 -4.68
CA LEU A 13 -7.68 -38.08 -5.05
C LEU A 13 -7.98 -37.23 -6.29
N TYR A 14 -8.67 -37.76 -7.28
CA TYR A 14 -9.10 -37.02 -8.46
C TYR A 14 -10.13 -35.92 -8.10
N TYR A 15 -11.06 -36.22 -7.19
CA TYR A 15 -12.05 -35.25 -6.69
C TYR A 15 -11.36 -34.17 -5.84
N MET A 16 -10.38 -34.52 -5.00
CA MET A 16 -9.56 -33.56 -4.26
C MET A 16 -8.71 -32.70 -5.19
N LEU A 17 -8.10 -33.27 -6.24
CA LEU A 17 -7.33 -32.52 -7.24
C LEU A 17 -8.23 -31.61 -8.09
N LEU A 18 -9.46 -32.04 -8.42
CA LEU A 18 -10.47 -31.20 -9.05
C LEU A 18 -10.94 -30.07 -8.12
N TYR A 19 -11.13 -30.32 -6.82
CA TYR A 19 -11.49 -29.27 -5.86
C TYR A 19 -10.33 -28.30 -5.59
N CYS A 20 -9.08 -28.79 -5.60
CA CYS A 20 -7.88 -27.95 -5.43
C CYS A 20 -7.60 -27.06 -6.64
N THR A 21 -7.92 -27.50 -7.86
CA THR A 21 -7.70 -26.70 -9.08
C THR A 21 -8.78 -25.65 -9.32
N VAL A 22 -9.92 -25.72 -8.61
CA VAL A 22 -11.10 -24.86 -8.87
C VAL A 22 -11.24 -23.66 -7.91
N ARG A 23 -10.39 -23.49 -6.90
CA ARG A 23 -10.48 -22.32 -6.00
C ARG A 23 -9.41 -21.25 -6.24
N CYS A 24 -9.50 -20.56 -7.37
CA CYS A 24 -9.31 -19.10 -7.45
C CYS A 24 -9.77 -18.58 -8.82
N THR A 25 -11.05 -18.74 -9.17
CA THR A 25 -11.58 -18.23 -10.45
C THR A 25 -11.87 -16.73 -10.41
N SER A 26 -12.03 -16.14 -9.22
CA SER A 26 -12.21 -14.71 -9.02
C SER A 26 -11.48 -14.21 -7.78
N MET A 27 -10.86 -13.03 -7.88
CA MET A 27 -10.19 -12.35 -6.76
C MET A 27 -11.17 -12.01 -5.61
N SER A 28 -12.48 -11.96 -5.90
CA SER A 28 -13.56 -11.81 -4.91
C SER A 28 -13.72 -12.99 -3.96
N ASP A 29 -13.23 -14.16 -4.33
CA ASP A 29 -13.47 -15.40 -3.60
C ASP A 29 -12.37 -15.68 -2.56
N HIS A 30 -11.32 -14.84 -2.56
CA HIS A 30 -10.23 -14.94 -1.62
C HIS A 30 -10.62 -14.36 -0.26
N LYS A 31 -10.26 -15.05 0.84
CA LYS A 31 -10.61 -14.63 2.22
C LYS A 31 -10.15 -13.20 2.57
N ALA A 32 -9.05 -12.74 1.97
CA ALA A 32 -8.56 -11.37 2.16
C ALA A 32 -9.41 -10.29 1.45
N TRP A 33 -10.34 -10.67 0.58
CA TRP A 33 -11.21 -9.74 -0.14
C TRP A 33 -12.07 -8.90 0.80
N GLU A 34 -12.59 -9.50 1.87
CA GLU A 34 -13.37 -8.82 2.90
C GLU A 34 -12.54 -7.81 3.72
N MET A 35 -11.21 -7.91 3.68
CA MET A 35 -10.32 -6.98 4.39
C MET A 35 -10.10 -5.68 3.61
N LEU A 36 -10.50 -5.63 2.32
CA LEU A 36 -10.43 -4.42 1.52
C LEU A 36 -11.57 -3.47 1.88
N PRO A 37 -11.31 -2.16 1.97
CA PRO A 37 -12.35 -1.20 2.32
C PRO A 37 -13.51 -1.24 1.32
N SER A 38 -14.73 -1.48 1.80
CA SER A 38 -15.95 -1.62 0.98
C SER A 38 -16.82 -0.37 0.90
N GLY A 39 -16.45 0.72 1.59
CA GLY A 39 -17.16 2.02 1.62
C GLY A 39 -16.35 3.20 1.06
N ASP A 40 -16.54 4.40 1.60
CA ASP A 40 -15.89 5.66 1.20
C ASP A 40 -14.35 5.59 1.28
N CYS A 41 -13.73 5.23 0.17
CA CYS A 41 -12.27 5.15 0.00
C CYS A 41 -11.89 5.64 -1.41
N GLY A 42 -10.64 6.07 -1.59
CA GLY A 42 -10.15 6.74 -2.79
C GLY A 42 -10.66 8.18 -2.95
N ILE A 43 -11.30 8.74 -1.92
CA ILE A 43 -11.84 10.10 -1.92
C ILE A 43 -10.74 11.05 -1.44
N GLY A 44 -10.08 11.75 -2.36
CA GLY A 44 -9.20 12.88 -2.03
C GLY A 44 -9.90 14.22 -2.28
N ARG A 45 -9.26 15.33 -1.92
CA ARG A 45 -9.68 16.65 -2.46
C ARG A 45 -9.54 16.62 -3.99
N LYS A 46 -10.49 17.26 -4.70
CA LYS A 46 -10.60 17.18 -6.17
C LYS A 46 -9.25 17.44 -6.83
N PRO A 47 -8.72 16.52 -7.66
CA PRO A 47 -7.45 16.76 -8.32
C PRO A 47 -7.60 17.87 -9.36
N VAL A 48 -6.77 18.91 -9.26
CA VAL A 48 -6.50 19.81 -10.38
C VAL A 48 -5.60 19.06 -11.36
N ARG A 49 -5.82 19.19 -12.67
CA ARG A 49 -4.94 18.59 -13.69
C ARG A 49 -3.51 19.09 -13.48
N ILE A 50 -2.61 18.19 -13.11
CA ILE A 50 -1.20 18.52 -12.85
C ILE A 50 -0.41 18.35 -14.14
N THR A 51 0.04 19.47 -14.70
CA THR A 51 1.14 19.52 -15.68
C THR A 51 2.36 20.11 -14.95
N ASN A 52 3.52 19.44 -15.01
CA ASN A 52 4.76 19.82 -14.33
C ASN A 52 4.69 19.85 -12.79
N GLY A 53 4.25 18.77 -12.13
CA GLY A 53 4.35 18.51 -10.68
C GLY A 53 4.13 19.70 -9.73
N LYS A 54 2.95 19.79 -9.11
CA LYS A 54 2.69 20.81 -8.07
C LYS A 54 2.64 20.16 -6.69
N GLU A 55 2.99 20.94 -5.68
CA GLU A 55 2.79 20.55 -4.28
C GLU A 55 1.33 20.15 -4.05
N ALA A 56 1.14 19.09 -3.26
CA ALA A 56 -0.18 18.55 -2.98
C ALA A 56 -0.92 19.44 -1.98
N ASP A 57 -2.21 19.66 -2.19
CA ASP A 57 -3.04 20.39 -1.22
C ASP A 57 -3.11 19.62 0.10
N LEU A 58 -3.39 20.34 1.21
CA LEU A 58 -3.64 19.72 2.51
C LEU A 58 -4.68 18.61 2.43
N GLY A 59 -4.30 17.39 2.81
CA GLY A 59 -5.18 16.21 2.76
C GLY A 59 -5.61 15.76 1.36
N GLN A 60 -4.88 16.12 0.29
CA GLN A 60 -5.20 15.67 -1.07
C GLN A 60 -5.04 14.15 -1.22
N PHE A 61 -4.02 13.57 -0.59
CA PHE A 61 -3.69 12.13 -0.66
C PHE A 61 -3.52 11.54 0.74
N PRO A 62 -4.62 11.38 1.51
CA PRO A 62 -4.56 11.01 2.93
C PRO A 62 -4.06 9.58 3.18
N TRP A 63 -4.03 8.74 2.15
CA TRP A 63 -3.56 7.35 2.23
C TRP A 63 -2.04 7.20 2.07
N ILE A 64 -1.29 8.28 1.83
CA ILE A 64 0.18 8.20 1.73
C ILE A 64 0.77 7.86 3.10
N ALA A 65 1.66 6.88 3.09
CA ALA A 65 2.45 6.45 4.25
C ALA A 65 3.94 6.65 3.97
N ARG A 66 4.71 7.02 4.99
CA ARG A 66 6.18 6.97 4.95
C ARG A 66 6.69 5.87 5.86
N LEU A 67 7.66 5.11 5.37
CA LEU A 67 8.29 4.00 6.08
C LEU A 67 9.56 4.51 6.78
N GLY A 68 9.53 4.49 8.10
CA GLY A 68 10.58 4.98 8.99
C GLY A 68 11.50 3.85 9.46
N TYR A 69 12.78 3.97 9.10
CA TYR A 69 13.83 3.02 9.42
C TYR A 69 14.74 3.57 10.50
N GLU A 70 15.09 2.74 11.47
CA GLU A 70 16.10 3.01 12.47
C GLU A 70 17.46 3.23 11.79
N ASP A 71 18.08 4.37 12.10
CA ASP A 71 19.41 4.77 11.65
C ASP A 71 20.17 5.40 12.83
N GLY A 72 20.86 4.55 13.59
CA GLY A 72 21.47 4.92 14.86
C GLY A 72 20.42 5.27 15.91
N GLN A 73 20.45 6.51 16.41
CA GLN A 73 19.47 7.02 17.38
C GLN A 73 18.29 7.76 16.71
N ALA A 74 18.28 7.84 15.37
CA ALA A 74 17.28 8.57 14.61
C ALA A 74 16.41 7.63 13.78
N ILE A 75 15.24 8.13 13.35
CA ILE A 75 14.41 7.49 12.34
C ILE A 75 14.60 8.23 11.02
N LYS A 76 14.90 7.50 9.94
CA LYS A 76 14.93 8.04 8.57
C LYS A 76 13.84 7.44 7.71
N PHE A 77 13.11 8.31 7.02
CA PHE A 77 12.04 7.91 6.11
C PHE A 77 12.58 7.80 4.67
N LYS A 78 12.73 6.57 4.19
CA LYS A 78 13.38 6.28 2.88
C LYS A 78 12.42 5.73 1.83
N CYS A 79 11.29 5.17 2.23
CA CYS A 79 10.30 4.58 1.35
C CYS A 79 8.91 5.16 1.61
N GLY A 80 8.07 5.10 0.58
CA GLY A 80 6.64 5.38 0.67
C GLY A 80 5.82 4.09 0.73
N GLY A 81 4.56 4.22 1.10
CA GLY A 81 3.57 3.16 1.08
C GLY A 81 2.17 3.74 0.96
N THR A 82 1.18 2.87 0.83
CA THR A 82 -0.23 3.24 0.79
C THR A 82 -1.00 2.54 1.88
N LEU A 83 -1.77 3.29 2.64
CA LEU A 83 -2.67 2.75 3.65
C LEU A 83 -3.87 2.08 2.98
N LEU A 84 -3.91 0.76 3.07
CA LEU A 84 -4.92 -0.08 2.46
C LEU A 84 -6.20 -0.12 3.29
N ASN A 85 -6.04 -0.27 4.60
CA ASN A 85 -7.11 -0.15 5.58
C ASN A 85 -6.53 0.29 6.92
N LYS A 86 -7.34 0.32 7.98
CA LYS A 86 -6.91 0.76 9.32
C LYS A 86 -5.76 -0.04 9.94
N TRP A 87 -5.40 -1.19 9.39
CA TRP A 87 -4.40 -2.10 9.94
C TRP A 87 -3.24 -2.42 8.99
N TYR A 88 -3.38 -2.12 7.69
CA TYR A 88 -2.44 -2.60 6.68
C TYR A 88 -1.98 -1.48 5.75
N VAL A 89 -0.68 -1.45 5.50
CA VAL A 89 -0.03 -0.63 4.46
C VAL A 89 0.52 -1.55 3.39
N ILE A 90 0.27 -1.20 2.13
CA ILE A 90 0.90 -1.83 0.96
C ILE A 90 2.10 -1.00 0.52
N THR A 91 3.19 -1.67 0.15
CA THR A 91 4.44 -1.05 -0.27
C THR A 91 5.17 -1.95 -1.29
N ALA A 92 6.30 -1.49 -1.81
CA ALA A 92 7.22 -2.34 -2.55
C ALA A 92 7.93 -3.35 -1.63
N ALA A 93 8.25 -4.53 -2.16
CA ALA A 93 8.99 -5.56 -1.43
C ALA A 93 10.45 -5.17 -1.18
N HIS A 94 11.09 -4.44 -2.10
CA HIS A 94 12.48 -3.97 -1.93
C HIS A 94 12.61 -3.05 -0.70
N CYS A 95 11.61 -2.20 -0.45
CA CYS A 95 11.54 -1.36 0.75
C CYS A 95 11.53 -2.16 2.05
N LEU A 96 11.07 -3.40 2.02
CA LEU A 96 10.99 -4.28 3.18
C LEU A 96 12.26 -5.13 3.32
N LYS A 97 12.72 -5.73 2.22
CA LYS A 97 13.77 -6.75 2.24
C LYS A 97 15.14 -6.20 2.63
N GLU A 98 15.46 -4.98 2.22
CA GLU A 98 16.79 -4.41 2.46
C GLU A 98 17.01 -3.95 3.91
N ASN A 99 15.93 -3.71 4.67
CA ASN A 99 16.01 -3.08 5.99
C ASN A 99 14.91 -3.59 6.94
N GLU A 100 14.52 -4.86 6.84
CA GLU A 100 13.37 -5.42 7.55
C GLU A 100 13.44 -5.18 9.06
N GLU A 101 14.59 -5.49 9.67
CA GLU A 101 14.79 -5.31 11.12
C GLU A 101 14.81 -3.85 11.56
N LYS A 102 15.15 -2.94 10.64
CA LYS A 102 15.25 -1.51 10.90
C LYS A 102 13.92 -0.80 10.69
N LEU A 103 12.96 -1.38 9.97
CA LEU A 103 11.66 -0.74 9.75
C LEU A 103 10.85 -0.76 11.06
N LYS A 104 10.76 0.39 11.74
CA LYS A 104 10.13 0.48 13.07
C LYS A 104 8.76 1.13 13.04
N VAL A 105 8.59 2.16 12.21
CA VAL A 105 7.44 3.06 12.29
C VAL A 105 6.90 3.40 10.92
N ILE A 106 5.58 3.54 10.86
CA ILE A 106 4.85 4.03 9.70
C ILE A 106 4.28 5.39 10.07
N ARG A 107 4.65 6.42 9.31
CA ARG A 107 4.10 7.77 9.46
C ARG A 107 2.95 7.99 8.49
N LEU A 108 1.82 8.45 8.99
CA LEU A 108 0.63 8.82 8.22
C LEU A 108 0.26 10.28 8.46
N GLY A 109 -0.39 10.90 7.46
CA GLY A 109 -0.93 12.26 7.57
C GLY A 109 0.10 13.39 7.51
N GLU A 110 1.33 13.09 7.08
CA GLU A 110 2.35 14.10 6.86
C GLU A 110 2.16 14.77 5.50
N ASN A 111 2.13 16.10 5.50
CA ASN A 111 2.04 16.92 4.30
C ASN A 111 3.42 17.48 3.92
N VAL A 112 4.06 18.18 4.86
CA VAL A 112 5.45 18.63 4.77
C VAL A 112 6.25 18.03 5.92
N GLU A 113 7.49 17.64 5.64
CA GLU A 113 8.35 16.95 6.59
C GLU A 113 8.61 17.83 7.82
N ASN A 114 8.14 17.37 8.97
CA ASN A 114 8.29 18.04 10.28
C ASN A 114 7.67 19.45 10.39
N GLU A 115 6.66 19.76 9.57
CA GLU A 115 5.97 21.05 9.61
C GLU A 115 4.46 20.88 9.73
N GLU A 116 3.86 21.60 10.68
CA GLU A 116 2.41 21.80 10.69
C GLU A 116 2.07 22.91 9.69
N LEU A 117 1.23 22.57 8.72
CA LEU A 117 0.78 23.52 7.71
C LEU A 117 -0.63 23.98 8.03
N CYS A 118 -0.81 25.28 8.20
CA CYS A 118 -2.12 25.91 8.37
C CYS A 118 -2.42 26.84 7.21
N ASP A 119 -3.46 26.50 6.44
CA ASP A 119 -4.09 27.44 5.51
C ASP A 119 -5.20 28.22 6.22
N LYS A 120 -5.64 29.34 5.63
CA LYS A 120 -6.69 30.24 6.18
C LYS A 120 -8.01 29.54 6.55
N ALA A 121 -8.22 28.31 6.09
CA ALA A 121 -9.44 27.53 6.32
C ALA A 121 -9.23 26.25 7.17
N ALA A 122 -8.01 25.71 7.27
CA ALA A 122 -7.73 24.45 7.98
C ALA A 122 -6.23 24.22 8.20
N CYS A 123 -5.88 23.51 9.28
CA CYS A 123 -4.53 23.00 9.52
C CYS A 123 -4.41 21.52 9.11
N SER A 124 -3.17 21.10 8.82
CA SER A 124 -2.79 19.71 8.62
C SER A 124 -3.10 18.92 9.88
N LEU A 125 -3.65 17.72 9.72
CA LEU A 125 -3.89 16.83 10.84
C LEU A 125 -2.55 16.37 11.45
N PRO A 126 -2.48 16.11 12.76
CA PRO A 126 -1.25 15.67 13.38
C PRO A 126 -0.78 14.35 12.77
N VAL A 127 0.53 14.25 12.57
CA VAL A 127 1.15 13.02 12.06
C VAL A 127 0.89 11.86 13.01
N GLN A 128 0.68 10.68 12.45
CA GLN A 128 0.52 9.45 13.21
C GLN A 128 1.70 8.53 12.95
N ASP A 129 2.55 8.36 13.96
CA ASP A 129 3.67 7.43 13.96
C ASP A 129 3.23 6.11 14.60
N ILE A 130 3.00 5.10 13.76
CA ILE A 130 2.42 3.81 14.17
C ILE A 130 3.49 2.71 14.10
N PRO A 131 3.78 1.99 15.20
CA PRO A 131 4.75 0.91 15.18
C PRO A 131 4.35 -0.25 14.28
N VAL A 132 5.35 -0.88 13.67
CA VAL A 132 5.19 -2.06 12.81
C VAL A 132 4.94 -3.31 13.65
N ALA A 133 3.91 -4.08 13.29
CA ALA A 133 3.58 -5.35 13.92
C ALA A 133 4.25 -6.52 13.21
N SER A 134 4.10 -6.60 11.88
CA SER A 134 4.70 -7.65 11.06
C SER A 134 4.83 -7.21 9.62
N ILE A 135 5.76 -7.84 8.91
CA ILE A 135 6.06 -7.59 7.51
C ILE A 135 5.74 -8.85 6.71
N MET A 136 5.12 -8.70 5.55
CA MET A 136 4.74 -9.80 4.66
C MET A 136 5.22 -9.47 3.25
N ILE A 137 6.32 -10.07 2.84
CA ILE A 137 6.89 -9.91 1.49
C ILE A 137 6.25 -10.94 0.56
N HIS A 138 5.96 -10.57 -0.68
CA HIS A 138 5.46 -11.52 -1.66
C HIS A 138 6.42 -12.72 -1.80
N ALA A 139 5.88 -13.94 -1.68
CA ALA A 139 6.69 -15.16 -1.61
C ALA A 139 7.61 -15.37 -2.83
N GLU A 140 7.17 -14.92 -4.00
CA GLU A 140 7.92 -14.98 -5.26
C GLU A 140 8.68 -13.67 -5.58
N TYR A 141 8.92 -12.78 -4.62
CA TYR A 141 9.71 -11.58 -4.85
C TYR A 141 11.15 -11.93 -5.22
N ASN A 142 11.61 -11.45 -6.38
CA ASN A 142 12.95 -11.69 -6.88
C ASN A 142 13.79 -10.42 -6.75
N THR A 143 14.87 -10.49 -5.97
CA THR A 143 15.76 -9.34 -5.69
C THR A 143 16.65 -8.94 -6.87
N ILE A 144 16.82 -9.81 -7.87
CA ILE A 144 17.65 -9.55 -9.06
C ILE A 144 16.80 -8.90 -10.16
N THR A 145 15.60 -9.43 -10.39
CA THR A 145 14.73 -8.98 -11.49
C THR A 145 13.65 -7.99 -11.05
N SER A 146 13.54 -7.72 -9.75
CA SER A 146 12.44 -6.96 -9.13
C SER A 146 11.05 -7.50 -9.46
N LYS A 147 10.95 -8.77 -9.89
CA LYS A 147 9.66 -9.41 -10.14
C LYS A 147 8.91 -9.57 -8.83
N ASN A 148 7.61 -9.29 -8.85
CA ASN A 148 6.71 -9.37 -7.69
C ASN A 148 7.12 -8.43 -6.54
N ASP A 149 7.50 -7.20 -6.88
CA ASP A 149 7.93 -6.16 -5.93
C ASP A 149 6.76 -5.54 -5.15
N ILE A 150 6.12 -6.36 -4.32
CA ILE A 150 4.96 -5.99 -3.50
C ILE A 150 5.08 -6.61 -2.11
N GLY A 151 4.68 -5.86 -1.09
CA GLY A 151 4.61 -6.34 0.28
C GLY A 151 3.57 -5.60 1.10
N LEU A 152 3.22 -6.21 2.23
CA LEU A 152 2.27 -5.68 3.20
C LEU A 152 2.94 -5.49 4.55
N ILE A 153 2.54 -4.45 5.25
CA ILE A 153 2.94 -4.13 6.61
C ILE A 153 1.68 -4.13 7.46
N ALA A 154 1.66 -4.94 8.51
CA ALA A 154 0.63 -4.87 9.54
C ALA A 154 1.05 -3.85 10.61
N LEU A 155 0.11 -3.01 11.04
CA LEU A 155 0.28 -1.98 12.04
C LEU A 155 -0.02 -2.53 13.46
N ARG A 156 0.74 -2.14 14.48
CA ARG A 156 0.47 -2.55 15.88
C ARG A 156 -0.79 -1.95 16.47
N LYS A 157 -1.23 -0.81 15.93
CA LYS A 157 -2.44 -0.11 16.35
C LYS A 157 -3.19 0.33 15.10
N SER A 158 -4.51 0.45 15.20
CA SER A 158 -5.29 0.94 14.08
C SER A 158 -4.92 2.39 13.81
N ALA A 159 -4.72 2.74 12.54
CA ALA A 159 -4.68 4.14 12.13
C ALA A 159 -5.98 4.84 12.56
N ASN A 160 -5.85 6.04 13.13
CA ASN A 160 -7.00 6.82 13.58
C ASN A 160 -7.50 7.69 12.42
N TYR A 161 -8.78 7.52 12.07
CA TYR A 161 -9.45 8.24 11.00
C TYR A 161 -10.55 9.15 11.56
N THR A 162 -10.24 9.96 12.57
CA THR A 162 -11.14 11.05 12.95
C THR A 162 -10.93 12.20 11.96
N GLY A 163 -11.73 12.26 10.88
CA GLY A 163 -11.70 13.36 9.89
C GLY A 163 -11.51 12.91 8.42
N ASN A 164 -11.05 13.84 7.57
CA ASN A 164 -10.85 13.72 6.10
C ASN A 164 -9.79 12.68 5.65
N PHE A 165 -9.49 11.66 6.44
CA PHE A 165 -8.58 10.59 6.07
C PHE A 165 -9.35 9.48 5.35
N PHE A 166 -9.26 9.42 4.02
CA PHE A 166 -9.83 8.32 3.25
C PHE A 166 -8.74 7.29 2.91
N MET A 167 -9.08 6.00 2.98
CA MET A 167 -8.19 4.90 2.56
C MET A 167 -8.09 4.86 1.03
N LEU A 168 -7.06 4.27 0.41
CA LEU A 168 -7.06 4.09 -1.05
C LEU A 168 -7.93 2.88 -1.44
N GLN A 169 -8.72 3.00 -2.52
CA GLN A 169 -9.43 1.89 -3.14
C GLN A 169 -8.50 1.13 -4.09
N LEU A 170 -8.25 -0.16 -3.84
CA LEU A 170 -7.58 -1.02 -4.81
C LEU A 170 -8.51 -1.36 -5.99
N PRO A 171 -7.98 -1.52 -7.22
CA PRO A 171 -8.74 -1.96 -8.38
C PRO A 171 -9.37 -3.34 -8.14
N ARG A 172 -10.70 -3.41 -8.16
CA ARG A 172 -11.46 -4.66 -7.93
C ARG A 172 -11.68 -5.51 -9.18
N ARG A 173 -11.13 -5.12 -10.33
CA ARG A 173 -11.34 -5.83 -11.60
C ARG A 173 -10.10 -6.65 -11.97
N PRO A 174 -10.25 -7.93 -12.38
CA PRO A 174 -9.14 -8.79 -12.79
C PRO A 174 -8.35 -8.25 -14.00
N ARG A 175 -8.96 -7.35 -14.78
CA ARG A 175 -8.30 -6.59 -15.83
C ARG A 175 -8.28 -5.12 -15.44
N LEU A 176 -7.10 -4.62 -15.11
CA LEU A 176 -6.78 -3.22 -15.38
C LEU A 176 -6.94 -3.07 -16.90
N ARG A 177 -8.00 -2.39 -17.35
CA ARG A 177 -7.97 -1.87 -18.72
C ARG A 177 -6.88 -0.83 -18.72
N ASP A 178 -6.06 -0.82 -19.77
CA ASP A 178 -5.20 0.33 -20.04
C ASP A 178 -6.07 1.56 -19.89
N PRO A 179 -5.67 2.49 -19.02
CA PRO A 179 -6.50 3.63 -18.78
C PRO A 179 -6.53 4.41 -20.13
N PRO A 180 -7.72 4.82 -20.61
CA PRO A 180 -7.85 5.39 -21.95
C PRO A 180 -6.84 6.53 -22.12
N GLY A 181 -6.20 6.59 -23.30
CA GLY A 181 -5.15 7.58 -23.56
C GLY A 181 -5.56 8.98 -23.08
N GLY A 182 -4.78 9.56 -22.16
CA GLY A 182 -5.08 10.84 -21.52
C GLY A 182 -5.48 10.78 -20.03
N THR A 183 -5.55 9.60 -19.41
CA THR A 183 -5.69 9.47 -17.95
C THR A 183 -4.41 9.86 -17.19
N SER A 184 -4.55 10.70 -16.17
CA SER A 184 -3.45 11.08 -15.27
C SER A 184 -3.34 10.09 -14.11
N ALA A 185 -2.14 9.53 -13.90
CA ALA A 185 -1.76 8.87 -12.65
C ALA A 185 -1.00 9.87 -11.77
N PHE A 186 -1.18 9.77 -10.46
CA PHE A 186 -0.45 10.60 -9.49
C PHE A 186 0.71 9.79 -8.92
N ASP A 187 1.93 10.26 -9.16
CA ASP A 187 3.12 9.82 -8.42
C ASP A 187 3.42 10.89 -7.38
N SER A 188 3.14 10.59 -6.11
CA SER A 188 3.48 11.48 -5.01
C SER A 188 4.87 11.11 -4.51
N GLN A 189 5.87 11.78 -5.06
CA GLN A 189 7.22 11.74 -4.52
C GLN A 189 7.29 12.61 -3.26
N ARG A 190 8.41 12.51 -2.54
CA ARG A 190 8.74 13.22 -1.29
C ARG A 190 8.24 14.69 -1.31
N PRO A 191 7.77 15.27 -0.19
CA PRO A 191 7.57 16.71 -0.10
C PRO A 191 8.88 17.41 -0.46
N SER A 192 8.83 18.24 -1.50
CA SER A 192 9.98 19.02 -1.96
C SER A 192 10.38 19.99 -0.86
N THR A 193 11.46 19.71 -0.13
CA THR A 193 12.12 20.76 0.64
C THR A 193 12.66 21.77 -0.35
N THR A 194 12.05 22.95 -0.38
CA THR A 194 12.54 24.20 -0.98
C THR A 194 12.80 24.20 -2.51
N TYR A 195 12.02 25.05 -3.20
CA TYR A 195 12.40 25.65 -4.48
C TYR A 195 13.71 26.43 -4.30
N GLY A 196 14.83 25.77 -4.57
CA GLY A 196 16.15 26.36 -4.69
C GLY A 196 16.73 25.90 -6.01
N GLN A 197 16.98 26.87 -6.91
CA GLN A 197 17.61 26.65 -8.20
C GLN A 197 18.85 25.77 -8.07
N SER A 198 18.89 24.67 -8.83
CA SER A 198 20.14 24.15 -9.35
C SER A 198 19.92 23.81 -10.82
N GLN A 199 20.08 24.83 -11.67
CA GLN A 199 20.62 24.57 -12.99
C GLN A 199 22.01 24.00 -12.82
N HIS A 200 22.30 22.89 -13.48
CA HIS A 200 23.66 22.50 -13.86
C HIS A 200 23.57 21.46 -14.98
N PRO A 201 24.58 21.40 -15.85
CA PRO A 201 25.06 22.39 -16.81
C PRO A 201 24.38 22.25 -18.18
#